data_AF-A0A455U3R6-F1
#
_entry.id   AF-A0A455U3R6-F1
#
_cell.length_a   1.000
_cell.length_b   1.000
_cell.length_c   1.000
_cell.angle_alpha   90.00
_cell.angle_beta   90.00
_cell.angle_gamma   90.00
#
_symmetry.space_group_name_H-M   'P 1'
#
loop_
_entity.id
_entity.type
_entity.pdbx_description
1 polymer ?
#
loop_
_entity_poly.entity_id
_entity_poly.type
_entity_poly.pdbx_seq_one_letter_code
_entity_poly.pdbx_strand_id
1 'polypeptide(L)'
;MLERQGEHQAAFRLATQALESHPNETEHQALARLLPRLRRRLKLPPEPSASEPPHERWNLQLPGPQGVERAVVEAMSEREAPVCFVENSLLTGLFGLLCWSAIFAPLPGAFFHPFHNGPADLYRDDFVARRREAFNACLAHLDNGSYCEVIRATWREKFGLTSPLCALGNCR
;
A
#
# COMPACT_ATOMS: atom_id res chain seq x y z
N MET A 1 -5.76 -1.24 24.71
CA MET A 1 -5.77 -0.64 26.07
C MET A 1 -5.91 -1.72 27.17
N LEU A 2 -6.86 -2.65 27.05
CA LEU A 2 -7.11 -3.73 28.02
C LEU A 2 -5.94 -4.70 28.25
N GLU A 3 -5.19 -5.10 27.20
CA GLU A 3 -3.99 -5.94 27.37
C GLU A 3 -2.93 -5.27 28.26
N ARG A 4 -2.76 -3.94 28.15
CA ARG A 4 -1.79 -3.18 28.95
C ARG A 4 -2.23 -3.00 30.40
N GLN A 5 -3.52 -3.14 30.68
CA GLN A 5 -4.10 -3.08 32.02
C GLN A 5 -4.12 -4.44 32.71
N GLY A 6 -3.65 -5.51 32.05
CA GLY A 6 -3.64 -6.87 32.59
C GLY A 6 -4.95 -7.64 32.44
N GLU A 7 -5.98 -7.01 31.87
CA GLU A 7 -7.32 -7.57 31.63
C GLU A 7 -7.34 -8.49 30.40
N HIS A 8 -6.52 -9.54 30.43
CA HIS A 8 -6.27 -10.41 29.28
C HIS A 8 -7.53 -11.16 28.82
N GLN A 9 -8.42 -11.52 29.73
CA GLN A 9 -9.64 -12.27 29.40
C GLN A 9 -10.71 -11.38 28.75
N ALA A 10 -10.86 -10.14 29.22
CA ALA A 10 -11.71 -9.15 28.57
C ALA A 10 -11.15 -8.77 27.19
N ALA A 11 -9.84 -8.57 27.09
CA ALA A 11 -9.16 -8.29 25.82
C ALA A 11 -9.34 -9.43 24.81
N PHE A 12 -9.24 -10.69 25.26
CA PHE A 12 -9.43 -11.86 24.40
C PHE A 12 -10.86 -11.95 23.85
N ARG A 13 -11.88 -11.82 24.71
CA ARG A 13 -13.29 -11.83 24.26
C ARG A 13 -13.57 -10.75 23.22
N LEU A 14 -13.11 -9.53 23.47
CA LEU A 14 -13.32 -8.41 22.55
C LEU A 14 -12.60 -8.63 21.21
N ALA A 15 -11.36 -9.14 21.26
CA ALA A 15 -10.59 -9.43 20.05
C ALA A 15 -11.22 -10.56 19.22
N THR A 16 -11.77 -11.60 19.86
CA THR A 16 -12.49 -12.68 19.17
C THR A 16 -13.78 -12.15 18.52
N GLN A 17 -14.56 -11.34 19.26
CA GLN A 17 -15.77 -10.73 18.71
C GLN A 17 -15.46 -9.81 17.51
N ALA A 18 -14.38 -9.04 17.58
CA ALA A 18 -13.95 -8.17 16.49
C ALA A 18 -13.48 -8.95 15.26
N LEU A 19 -12.94 -10.16 15.43
CA LEU A 19 -12.56 -11.04 14.32
C LEU A 19 -13.80 -11.58 13.59
N GLU A 20 -14.87 -11.89 14.33
CA GLU A 20 -16.13 -12.38 13.77
C GLU A 20 -16.93 -11.29 13.04
N SER A 21 -16.68 -10.01 13.32
CA SER A 21 -17.39 -8.87 12.72
C SER A 21 -16.86 -8.43 11.35
N HIS A 22 -16.15 -9.29 10.61
CA HIS A 22 -15.55 -8.98 9.30
C HIS A 22 -14.68 -7.70 9.34
N PRO A 23 -13.60 -7.70 10.14
CA PRO A 23 -12.73 -6.55 10.29
C PRO A 23 -12.08 -6.17 8.95
N ASN A 24 -11.69 -4.91 8.80
CA ASN A 24 -10.86 -4.52 7.66
C ASN A 24 -9.47 -5.19 7.73
N GLU A 25 -8.71 -5.14 6.64
CA GLU A 25 -7.41 -5.83 6.56
C GLU A 25 -6.41 -5.37 7.65
N THR A 26 -6.41 -4.08 7.99
CA THR A 26 -5.52 -3.55 9.05
C THR A 26 -5.89 -4.10 10.42
N GLU A 27 -7.17 -4.12 10.73
CA GLU A 27 -7.70 -4.71 11.96
C GLU A 27 -7.45 -6.22 12.00
N HIS A 28 -7.67 -6.92 10.89
CA HIS A 28 -7.41 -8.35 10.78
C HIS A 28 -5.94 -8.69 11.07
N GLN A 29 -4.98 -7.96 10.49
CA GLN A 29 -3.55 -8.12 10.78
C GLN A 29 -3.21 -7.81 12.24
N ALA A 30 -3.80 -6.76 12.82
CA ALA A 30 -3.59 -6.43 14.22
C ALA A 30 -4.12 -7.54 15.16
N LEU A 31 -5.32 -8.05 14.88
CA LEU A 31 -5.95 -9.15 15.61
C LEU A 31 -5.17 -10.46 15.46
N ALA A 32 -4.67 -10.78 14.26
CA ALA A 32 -3.86 -11.96 13.99
C ALA A 32 -2.56 -11.97 14.82
N ARG A 33 -2.00 -10.80 15.15
CA ARG A 33 -0.83 -10.69 16.05
C ARG A 33 -1.22 -10.68 17.53
N LEU A 34 -2.37 -10.09 17.86
CA LEU A 34 -2.86 -9.91 19.23
C LEU A 34 -3.38 -11.21 19.85
N LEU A 35 -4.22 -11.96 19.12
CA LEU A 35 -4.89 -13.17 19.62
C LEU A 35 -3.89 -14.27 20.08
N PRO A 36 -2.83 -14.62 19.32
CA PRO A 36 -1.84 -15.59 19.77
C PRO A 36 -1.06 -15.16 21.02
N ARG A 37 -0.84 -13.83 21.19
CA ARG A 37 -0.20 -13.29 22.40
C ARG A 37 -1.12 -13.40 23.62
N LEU A 38 -2.40 -13.08 23.47
CA LEU A 38 -3.40 -13.19 24.53
C LEU A 38 -3.63 -14.65 24.96
N ARG A 39 -3.71 -15.59 24.00
CA ARG A 39 -3.82 -17.03 24.29
C ARG A 39 -2.65 -17.56 25.12
N ARG A 40 -1.42 -17.17 24.75
CA ARG A 40 -0.22 -17.53 25.54
C ARG A 40 -0.29 -17.00 26.97
N ARG A 41 -0.77 -15.78 27.18
CA ARG A 41 -0.94 -15.21 28.54
C ARG A 41 -2.04 -15.89 29.34
N LEU A 42 -3.09 -16.37 28.68
CA LEU A 42 -4.20 -17.09 29.29
C LEU A 42 -3.97 -18.61 29.41
N LYS A 43 -2.79 -19.12 29.01
CA LYS A 43 -2.46 -20.56 28.97
C LYS A 43 -3.45 -21.39 28.14
N LEU A 44 -4.03 -20.79 27.11
CA LEU A 44 -4.92 -21.46 26.16
C LEU A 44 -4.11 -22.21 25.09
N PRO A 45 -4.69 -23.23 24.44
CA PRO A 45 -4.03 -23.96 23.38
C PRO A 45 -3.58 -23.01 22.24
N PRO A 46 -2.35 -23.18 21.74
CA PRO A 46 -1.83 -22.37 20.66
C PRO A 46 -2.64 -22.59 19.39
N GLU A 47 -2.90 -21.52 18.67
CA GLU A 47 -3.50 -21.60 17.35
C GLU A 47 -2.38 -21.81 16.32
N PRO A 48 -2.55 -22.72 15.34
CA PRO A 48 -1.57 -22.89 14.28
C PRO A 48 -1.49 -21.60 13.46
N SER A 49 -0.31 -20.98 13.43
CA SER A 49 -0.04 -19.85 12.53
C SER A 49 0.27 -20.38 11.14
N ALA A 50 -0.23 -19.72 10.11
CA ALA A 50 0.29 -19.92 8.77
C ALA A 50 1.80 -19.60 8.78
N SER A 51 2.61 -20.48 8.21
CA SER A 51 4.02 -20.21 7.97
C SER A 51 4.14 -19.12 6.91
N GLU A 52 5.09 -18.21 7.11
CA GLU A 52 5.44 -17.24 6.07
C GLU A 52 5.84 -17.98 4.79
N PRO A 53 5.37 -17.55 3.61
CA PRO A 53 5.80 -18.17 2.36
C PRO A 53 7.33 -18.06 2.24
N PRO A 54 8.00 -19.10 1.70
CA PRO A 54 9.44 -19.07 1.50
C PRO A 54 9.81 -17.90 0.58
N HIS A 55 10.77 -17.09 1.02
CA HIS A 55 11.32 -15.99 0.22
C HIS A 55 12.83 -16.17 0.07
N GLU A 56 13.37 -15.67 -1.04
CA GLU A 56 14.80 -15.64 -1.27
C GLU A 56 15.46 -14.63 -0.33
N ARG A 57 16.57 -15.02 0.31
CA ARG A 57 17.29 -14.18 1.27
C ARG A 57 18.75 -14.03 0.83
N TRP A 58 19.14 -12.79 0.59
CA TRP A 58 20.54 -12.41 0.37
C TRP A 58 21.14 -11.80 1.63
N ASN A 59 22.42 -12.07 1.88
CA ASN A 59 23.17 -11.47 2.98
C ASN A 59 24.33 -10.67 2.37
N LEU A 60 24.38 -9.38 2.65
CA LEU A 60 25.41 -8.46 2.18
C LEU A 60 26.14 -7.83 3.36
N GLN A 61 27.43 -7.58 3.21
CA GLN A 61 28.24 -6.81 4.15
C GLN A 61 28.56 -5.46 3.53
N LEU A 62 28.18 -4.38 4.20
CA LEU A 62 28.26 -3.02 3.67
C LEU A 62 29.07 -2.13 4.62
N PRO A 63 29.89 -1.20 4.10
CA PRO A 63 30.62 -0.25 4.93
C PRO A 63 29.68 0.79 5.55
N GLY A 64 29.93 1.17 6.81
CA GLY A 64 29.25 2.29 7.49
C GLY A 64 30.10 3.57 7.50
N PRO A 65 29.56 4.74 7.90
CA PRO A 65 28.19 5.01 8.36
C PRO A 65 27.34 5.69 7.27
N GLN A 66 26.51 4.92 6.56
CA GLN A 66 25.51 5.48 5.64
C GLN A 66 24.17 4.75 5.76
N GLY A 67 23.12 5.33 5.18
CA GLY A 67 21.79 4.69 5.13
C GLY A 67 21.88 3.34 4.44
N VAL A 68 21.25 2.32 5.04
CA VAL A 68 21.37 0.92 4.61
C VAL A 68 20.84 0.76 3.18
N GLU A 69 19.71 1.40 2.89
CA GLU A 69 19.04 1.36 1.58
C GLU A 69 19.94 1.90 0.48
N ARG A 70 20.57 3.05 0.73
CA ARG A 70 21.52 3.65 -0.22
C ARG A 70 22.76 2.78 -0.41
N ALA A 71 23.28 2.21 0.67
CA ALA A 71 24.43 1.31 0.60
C ALA A 71 24.14 0.06 -0.22
N VAL A 72 22.93 -0.50 -0.10
CA VAL A 72 22.49 -1.65 -0.91
C VAL A 72 22.40 -1.27 -2.39
N VAL A 73 21.78 -0.12 -2.71
CA VAL A 73 21.70 0.37 -4.09
C VAL A 73 23.10 0.54 -4.70
N GLU A 74 24.01 1.20 -3.98
CA GLU A 74 25.39 1.41 -4.45
C GLU A 74 26.14 0.09 -4.64
N ALA A 75 25.95 -0.88 -3.74
CA ALA A 75 26.64 -2.16 -3.81
C ALA A 75 26.09 -3.10 -4.90
N MET A 76 24.81 -3.01 -5.24
CA MET A 76 24.14 -3.90 -6.20
C MET A 76 23.96 -3.27 -7.59
N SER A 77 24.10 -1.95 -7.73
CA SER A 77 23.93 -1.28 -9.02
C SER A 77 25.12 -1.50 -9.93
N GLU A 78 24.86 -2.02 -11.12
CA GLU A 78 25.86 -2.15 -12.19
C GLU A 78 25.53 -1.21 -13.35
N ARG A 79 26.49 -1.00 -14.26
CA ARG A 79 26.26 -0.12 -15.43
C ARG A 79 25.15 -0.63 -16.35
N GLU A 80 25.02 -1.95 -16.46
CA GLU A 80 24.00 -2.60 -17.31
C GLU A 80 22.71 -2.93 -16.55
N ALA A 81 22.75 -2.88 -15.21
CA ALA A 81 21.62 -3.17 -14.32
C ALA A 81 21.56 -2.14 -13.19
N PRO A 82 21.06 -0.91 -13.45
CA PRO A 82 20.93 0.10 -12.42
C PRO A 82 19.87 -0.31 -11.41
N VAL A 83 20.17 -0.11 -10.12
CA VAL A 83 19.22 -0.35 -9.03
C VAL A 83 18.64 1.00 -8.59
N CYS A 84 17.32 1.06 -8.41
CA CYS A 84 16.64 2.27 -7.93
C CYS A 84 15.88 1.97 -6.64
N PHE A 85 16.04 2.84 -5.64
CA PHE A 85 15.25 2.78 -4.43
C PHE A 85 13.93 3.52 -4.64
N VAL A 86 12.82 2.78 -4.67
CA VAL A 86 11.50 3.33 -5.02
C VAL A 86 10.43 3.07 -3.98
N GLU A 87 10.71 2.27 -2.94
CA GLU A 87 9.74 1.81 -1.93
C GLU A 87 8.36 1.48 -2.56
N ASN A 88 7.28 2.05 -2.01
CA ASN A 88 5.92 1.92 -2.54
C ASN A 88 5.62 2.88 -3.68
N SER A 89 6.48 3.87 -3.94
CA SER A 89 6.21 4.99 -4.85
C SER A 89 6.17 4.58 -6.32
N LEU A 90 6.89 3.54 -6.72
CA LEU A 90 6.86 3.07 -8.10
C LEU A 90 5.49 2.49 -8.47
N LEU A 91 4.99 1.53 -7.69
CA LEU A 91 3.72 0.87 -7.99
C LEU A 91 2.53 1.81 -7.82
N THR A 92 2.52 2.62 -6.75
CA THR A 92 1.48 3.66 -6.57
C THR A 92 1.56 4.72 -7.66
N GLY A 93 2.78 5.08 -8.09
CA GLY A 93 3.06 5.98 -9.19
C GLY A 93 2.51 5.49 -10.53
N LEU A 94 2.86 4.25 -10.91
CA LEU A 94 2.38 3.63 -12.14
C LEU A 94 0.85 3.46 -12.14
N PHE A 95 0.28 3.05 -11.00
CA PHE A 95 -1.17 2.96 -10.85
C PHE A 95 -1.84 4.33 -11.00
N GLY A 96 -1.30 5.37 -10.36
CA GLY A 96 -1.87 6.72 -10.46
C GLY A 96 -1.77 7.31 -11.86
N LEU A 97 -0.71 6.99 -12.62
CA LEU A 97 -0.58 7.35 -14.03
C LEU A 97 -1.57 6.59 -14.91
N LEU A 98 -1.69 5.28 -14.75
CA LEU A 98 -2.60 4.45 -15.53
C LEU A 98 -4.07 4.81 -15.29
N CYS A 99 -4.43 5.02 -14.02
CA CYS A 99 -5.79 5.27 -13.57
C CYS A 99 -6.11 6.76 -13.37
N TRP A 100 -5.31 7.67 -13.93
CA TRP A 100 -5.43 9.11 -13.70
C TRP A 100 -6.85 9.62 -13.99
N SER A 101 -7.42 9.22 -15.13
CA SER A 101 -8.78 9.61 -15.54
C SER A 101 -9.85 9.11 -14.56
N ALA A 102 -9.69 7.92 -13.99
CA ALA A 102 -10.59 7.39 -12.97
C ALA A 102 -10.44 8.14 -11.65
N ILE A 103 -9.21 8.33 -11.15
CA ILE A 103 -8.93 8.99 -9.88
C ILE A 103 -9.47 10.43 -9.87
N PHE A 104 -9.21 11.18 -10.94
CA PHE A 104 -9.63 12.58 -11.07
C PHE A 104 -10.98 12.75 -11.78
N ALA A 105 -11.79 11.69 -11.90
CA ALA A 105 -13.12 11.77 -12.48
C ALA A 105 -13.98 12.81 -11.71
N PRO A 106 -14.69 13.71 -12.40
CA PRO A 106 -15.43 14.82 -11.79
C PRO A 106 -16.76 14.33 -11.21
N LEU A 107 -16.70 13.55 -10.13
CA LEU A 107 -17.90 13.08 -9.43
C LEU A 107 -18.43 14.13 -8.44
N PRO A 108 -19.76 14.17 -8.21
CA PRO A 108 -20.35 15.04 -7.20
C PRO A 108 -19.69 14.82 -5.84
N GLY A 109 -19.14 15.88 -5.29
CA GLY A 109 -18.46 15.88 -4.00
C GLY A 109 -17.03 15.32 -3.98
N ALA A 110 -16.41 15.06 -5.13
CA ALA A 110 -15.00 14.72 -5.20
C ALA A 110 -14.09 15.98 -5.16
N PHE A 111 -14.54 17.08 -5.78
CA PHE A 111 -13.79 18.33 -5.86
C PHE A 111 -14.69 19.52 -5.50
N PHE A 112 -14.30 20.30 -4.49
CA PHE A 112 -15.05 21.47 -4.02
C PHE A 112 -14.26 22.77 -4.14
N HIS A 113 -12.95 22.69 -4.36
CA HIS A 113 -12.10 23.86 -4.63
C HIS A 113 -10.88 23.50 -5.50
N PRO A 114 -10.27 24.47 -6.22
CA PRO A 114 -9.18 24.22 -7.17
C PRO A 114 -7.88 23.68 -6.57
N PHE A 115 -7.67 23.84 -5.25
CA PHE A 115 -6.42 23.44 -4.56
C PHE A 115 -6.41 21.98 -4.06
N HIS A 116 -7.32 21.13 -4.51
CA HIS A 116 -7.31 19.72 -4.15
C HIS A 116 -6.19 18.98 -4.89
N ASN A 117 -5.27 18.40 -4.12
CA ASN A 117 -4.24 17.50 -4.68
C ASN A 117 -4.84 16.15 -5.15
N GLY A 118 -6.04 15.80 -4.68
CA GLY A 118 -6.76 14.58 -5.04
C GLY A 118 -8.23 14.67 -4.62
N PRO A 119 -9.06 13.69 -5.00
CA PRO A 119 -10.49 13.69 -4.70
C PRO A 119 -10.73 13.54 -3.18
N ALA A 120 -11.67 14.30 -2.63
CA ALA A 120 -11.99 14.28 -1.20
C ALA A 120 -12.52 12.91 -0.71
N ASP A 121 -13.03 12.09 -1.63
CA ASP A 121 -13.53 10.75 -1.34
C ASP A 121 -12.51 9.63 -1.50
N LEU A 122 -11.21 9.92 -1.73
CA LEU A 122 -10.17 8.90 -1.97
C LEU A 122 -10.11 7.78 -0.92
N TYR A 123 -10.32 8.14 0.36
CA TYR A 123 -10.23 7.21 1.49
C TYR A 123 -11.59 6.68 1.94
N ARG A 124 -12.66 6.90 1.18
CA ARG A 124 -13.99 6.37 1.48
C ARG A 124 -14.16 4.99 0.86
N ASP A 125 -14.89 4.12 1.56
CA ASP A 125 -15.13 2.74 1.11
C ASP A 125 -15.87 2.66 -0.24
N ASP A 126 -16.65 3.68 -0.58
CA ASP A 126 -17.40 3.78 -1.83
C ASP A 126 -16.58 4.35 -3.01
N PHE A 127 -15.34 4.79 -2.81
CA PHE A 127 -14.52 5.47 -3.82
C PHE A 127 -14.43 4.71 -5.14
N VAL A 128 -14.09 3.43 -5.06
CA VAL A 128 -13.92 2.55 -6.22
C VAL A 128 -15.28 2.19 -6.81
N ALA A 129 -16.28 1.93 -5.98
CA ALA A 129 -17.62 1.57 -6.44
C ALA A 129 -18.23 2.67 -7.31
N ARG A 130 -18.05 3.94 -6.92
CA ARG A 130 -18.53 5.12 -7.66
C ARG A 130 -17.81 5.35 -9.00
N ARG A 131 -16.60 4.80 -9.17
CA ARG A 131 -15.73 4.96 -10.36
C ARG A 131 -15.48 3.64 -11.08
N ARG A 132 -16.29 2.61 -10.83
CA ARG A 132 -16.03 1.24 -11.24
C ARG A 132 -15.75 1.12 -12.74
N GLU A 133 -16.62 1.71 -13.57
CA GLU A 133 -16.48 1.66 -15.03
C GLU A 133 -15.19 2.34 -15.51
N ALA A 134 -14.84 3.49 -14.94
CA ALA A 134 -13.61 4.20 -15.27
C ALA A 134 -12.37 3.40 -14.88
N PHE A 135 -12.37 2.79 -13.70
CA PHE A 135 -11.28 1.90 -13.28
C PHE A 135 -11.17 0.67 -14.20
N ASN A 136 -12.29 0.04 -14.55
CA ASN A 136 -12.28 -1.11 -15.46
C ASN A 136 -11.70 -0.74 -16.83
N ALA A 137 -12.04 0.44 -17.37
CA ALA A 137 -11.48 0.92 -18.62
C ALA A 137 -9.95 1.16 -18.52
N CYS A 138 -9.47 1.74 -17.42
CA CYS A 138 -8.05 1.92 -17.18
C CYS A 138 -7.31 0.58 -17.08
N LEU A 139 -7.87 -0.39 -16.36
CA LEU A 139 -7.25 -1.70 -16.14
C LEU A 139 -7.26 -2.57 -17.40
N ALA A 140 -8.23 -2.40 -18.30
CA ALA A 140 -8.26 -3.11 -19.57
C ALA A 140 -7.02 -2.82 -20.46
N HIS A 141 -6.33 -1.70 -20.23
CA HIS A 141 -5.04 -1.41 -20.90
C HIS A 141 -3.90 -2.35 -20.48
N LEU A 142 -4.01 -2.99 -19.30
CA LEU A 142 -3.07 -4.03 -18.89
C LEU A 142 -3.28 -5.29 -19.72
N ASP A 143 -4.54 -5.67 -19.95
CA ASP A 143 -4.89 -6.89 -20.67
C ASP A 143 -4.52 -6.81 -22.16
N ASN A 144 -4.68 -5.63 -22.77
CA ASN A 144 -4.35 -5.43 -24.19
C ASN A 144 -2.90 -4.95 -24.43
N GLY A 145 -2.10 -4.78 -23.37
CA GLY A 145 -0.69 -4.38 -23.46
C GLY A 145 -0.45 -2.88 -23.76
N SER A 146 -1.48 -2.05 -23.93
CA SER A 146 -1.32 -0.63 -24.25
C SER A 146 -1.00 0.25 -23.02
N TYR A 147 -0.94 -0.31 -21.81
CA TYR A 147 -0.69 0.41 -20.56
C TYR A 147 0.61 1.25 -20.59
N CYS A 148 1.67 0.75 -21.24
CA CYS A 148 2.94 1.47 -21.38
C CYS A 148 2.77 2.82 -22.08
N GLU A 149 1.94 2.85 -23.12
CA GLU A 149 1.69 4.06 -23.92
C GLU A 149 0.85 5.04 -23.12
N VAL A 150 -0.20 4.55 -22.45
CA VAL A 150 -1.07 5.34 -21.57
C VAL A 150 -0.26 6.00 -20.46
N ILE A 151 0.53 5.21 -19.71
CA ILE A 151 1.36 5.72 -18.61
C ILE A 151 2.33 6.80 -19.10
N ARG A 152 3.00 6.58 -20.23
CA ARG A 152 3.93 7.58 -20.80
C ARG A 152 3.21 8.84 -21.28
N ALA A 153 2.04 8.70 -21.89
CA ALA A 153 1.26 9.84 -22.35
C ALA A 153 0.78 10.68 -21.17
N THR A 154 0.19 10.04 -20.15
CA THR A 154 -0.25 10.71 -18.92
C THR A 154 0.92 11.35 -18.19
N TRP A 155 2.08 10.68 -18.12
CA TRP A 155 3.27 11.27 -17.51
C TRP A 155 3.69 12.56 -18.22
N ARG A 156 3.71 12.59 -19.56
CA ARG A 156 4.04 13.81 -20.32
C ARG A 156 3.03 14.94 -20.12
N GLU A 157 1.74 14.60 -20.08
CA GLU A 157 0.67 15.58 -19.97
C GLU A 157 0.53 16.14 -18.54
N LYS A 158 0.76 15.30 -17.54
CA LYS A 158 0.53 15.61 -16.12
C LYS A 158 1.82 15.83 -15.33
N PHE A 159 2.96 15.93 -16.03
CA PHE A 159 4.25 16.20 -15.42
C PHE A 159 4.19 17.47 -14.56
N GLY A 160 4.70 17.39 -13.33
CA GLY A 160 4.71 18.51 -12.39
C GLY A 160 3.39 18.78 -11.63
N LEU A 161 2.31 18.03 -11.90
CA LEU A 161 1.12 18.07 -11.07
C LEU A 161 1.30 17.24 -9.79
N THR A 162 0.84 17.79 -8.67
CA THR A 162 0.81 17.06 -7.39
C THR A 162 -0.33 16.05 -7.41
N SER A 163 -0.03 14.79 -7.11
CA SER A 163 -1.02 13.72 -6.94
C SER A 163 -0.75 12.97 -5.64
N PRO A 164 -1.78 12.51 -4.91
CA PRO A 164 -1.61 11.71 -3.68
C PRO A 164 -0.93 10.36 -3.94
N LEU A 165 -0.96 9.87 -5.19
CA LEU A 165 -0.41 8.58 -5.56
C LEU A 165 0.90 8.69 -6.35
N CYS A 166 1.26 9.89 -6.82
CA CYS A 166 2.45 10.08 -7.64
C CYS A 166 3.14 11.42 -7.29
N ALA A 167 4.39 11.35 -6.83
CA ALA A 167 5.27 12.52 -6.78
C ALA A 167 5.97 12.69 -8.14
N LEU A 168 5.29 13.27 -9.13
CA LEU A 168 5.79 13.43 -10.50
C LEU A 168 6.97 14.43 -10.65
N GLY A 169 7.56 14.91 -9.55
CA GLY A 169 8.60 15.93 -9.52
C GLY A 169 9.88 15.60 -8.74
N ASN A 170 9.98 14.42 -8.09
CA ASN A 170 11.07 14.12 -7.14
C ASN A 170 11.92 12.90 -7.48
N CYS A 171 11.94 12.46 -8.75
CA CYS A 171 13.01 11.57 -9.20
C CYS A 171 14.24 12.43 -9.54
N ARG A 172 15.09 12.68 -8.54
CA ARG A 172 16.50 13.03 -8.72
C ARG A 172 17.36 11.83 -8.39
#